data_AF-A0A820HA54-F1
#
_entry.id   AF-A0A820HA54-F1
#
_cell.length_a   1.000
_cell.length_b   1.000
_cell.length_c   1.000
_cell.angle_alpha   90.00
_cell.angle_beta   90.00
_cell.angle_gamma   90.00
#
_symmetry.space_group_name_H-M   'P 1'
#
loop_
_entity.id
_entity.type
_entity.pdbx_description
1 polymer ?
#
loop_
_entity_poly.entity_id
_entity_poly.type
_entity_poly.pdbx_seq_one_letter_code
_entity_poly.pdbx_strand_id
1 'polypeptide(L)'
;EACSYGTLPFSSLINNNDIIHCKLRGDHLPRPKICDEDLWLTIVQCWRLEPEERPTFKELRRTVMRLVHKSDSTASSPVLEAAKMSSNELMSSDSFEVLEEKIPCEYCNELINFDEYIIHTQVCGNQENQQVTDNVR
;
A
#
# COMPACT_ATOMS: atom_id res chain seq x y z
N GLU A 1 5.41 -4.93 4.98
CA GLU A 1 5.19 -6.10 4.09
C GLU A 1 5.42 -5.78 2.63
N ALA A 2 4.85 -4.68 2.09
CA ALA A 2 5.12 -4.26 0.71
C ALA A 2 6.64 -4.14 0.39
N CYS A 3 7.40 -3.42 1.23
CA CYS A 3 8.85 -3.28 1.06
C CYS A 3 9.66 -4.56 1.35
N SER A 4 9.03 -5.65 1.77
CA SER A 4 9.66 -6.94 2.05
C SER A 4 9.08 -8.07 1.20
N TYR A 5 8.40 -7.72 0.09
CA TYR A 5 7.74 -8.67 -0.81
C TYR A 5 6.85 -9.69 -0.09
N GLY A 6 6.10 -9.23 0.92
CA GLY A 6 5.17 -10.09 1.66
C GLY A 6 5.80 -10.98 2.75
N THR A 7 7.06 -10.76 3.12
CA THR A 7 7.67 -11.49 4.25
C THR A 7 6.87 -11.29 5.54
N LEU A 8 6.60 -12.39 6.26
CA LEU A 8 5.85 -12.39 7.51
C LEU A 8 6.59 -11.60 8.61
N PRO A 9 5.93 -10.64 9.29
CA PRO A 9 6.53 -9.89 10.39
C PRO A 9 6.81 -10.80 11.59
N PHE A 10 7.94 -10.60 12.27
CA PHE A 10 8.34 -11.35 13.46
C PHE A 10 8.36 -12.87 13.28
N SER A 11 8.62 -13.38 12.07
CA SER A 11 8.59 -14.82 11.76
C SER A 11 9.55 -15.69 12.59
N SER A 12 10.56 -15.08 13.23
CA SER A 12 11.47 -15.76 14.16
C SER A 12 10.89 -15.94 15.56
N LEU A 13 9.81 -15.24 15.91
CA LEU A 13 9.14 -15.34 17.21
C LEU A 13 7.96 -16.29 17.08
N ILE A 14 7.94 -17.33 17.92
CA ILE A 14 6.93 -18.39 17.86
C ILE A 14 5.67 -18.01 18.65
N ASN A 15 5.82 -17.22 19.72
CA ASN A 15 4.72 -16.86 20.62
C ASN A 15 4.38 -15.36 20.57
N ASN A 16 3.09 -15.04 20.62
CA ASN A 16 2.56 -13.69 20.72
C ASN A 16 3.10 -12.92 21.94
N ASN A 17 3.34 -13.60 23.08
CA ASN A 17 3.93 -12.93 24.25
C ASN A 17 5.33 -12.38 23.96
N ASP A 18 6.14 -13.08 23.17
CA ASP A 18 7.47 -12.61 22.82
C ASP A 18 7.40 -11.36 21.93
N ILE A 19 6.38 -11.29 21.06
CA ILE A 19 6.10 -10.11 20.23
C ILE A 19 5.68 -8.93 21.13
N ILE A 20 4.84 -9.15 22.14
CA ILE A 20 4.46 -8.10 23.10
C ILE A 20 5.70 -7.57 23.83
N HIS A 21 6.56 -8.46 24.34
CA HIS A 21 7.78 -8.05 25.03
C HIS A 21 8.77 -7.31 24.11
N CYS A 22 8.91 -7.78 22.87
CA CYS A 22 9.65 -7.09 21.80
C CYS A 22 9.13 -5.65 21.64
N LYS A 23 7.81 -5.47 21.51
CA LYS A 23 7.20 -4.15 21.34
C LYS A 23 7.37 -3.24 22.56
N LEU A 24 7.23 -3.76 23.76
CA LEU A 24 7.41 -2.98 25.00
C LEU A 24 8.85 -2.52 25.23
N ARG A 25 9.85 -3.24 24.68
CA ARG A 25 11.24 -2.79 24.69
C ARG A 25 11.57 -1.74 23.62
N GLY A 26 10.63 -1.45 22.71
CA GLY A 26 10.87 -0.60 21.56
C GLY A 26 11.55 -1.32 20.40
N ASP A 27 11.54 -2.66 20.38
CA ASP A 27 12.06 -3.43 19.26
C ASP A 27 11.08 -3.37 18.07
N HIS A 28 11.61 -3.08 16.89
CA HIS A 28 10.86 -3.01 15.64
C HIS A 28 11.41 -3.96 14.59
N LEU A 29 10.67 -4.14 13.49
CA LEU A 29 11.20 -4.86 12.34
C LEU A 29 12.44 -4.12 11.81
N PRO A 30 13.43 -4.82 11.23
CA PRO A 30 14.53 -4.15 10.56
C PRO A 30 14.03 -3.46 9.28
N ARG A 31 14.72 -2.40 8.86
CA ARG A 31 14.47 -1.74 7.58
C ARG A 31 14.71 -2.73 6.43
N PRO A 32 13.72 -2.98 5.55
CA PRO A 32 13.95 -3.78 4.35
C PRO A 32 14.93 -3.11 3.38
N LYS A 33 15.74 -3.89 2.66
CA LYS A 33 16.80 -3.37 1.77
C LYS A 33 16.30 -2.41 0.70
N ILE A 34 15.11 -2.66 0.15
CA ILE A 34 14.52 -1.85 -0.91
C ILE A 34 13.73 -0.65 -0.39
N CYS A 35 13.61 -0.49 0.94
CA CYS A 35 12.85 0.59 1.53
C CYS A 35 13.71 1.85 1.54
N ASP A 36 13.23 2.91 0.89
CA ASP A 36 13.81 4.25 0.96
C ASP A 36 13.90 4.74 2.42
N GLU A 37 14.93 5.53 2.72
CA GLU A 37 15.17 6.02 4.08
C GLU A 37 14.04 6.92 4.59
N ASP A 38 13.53 7.82 3.75
CA ASP A 38 12.46 8.75 4.15
C ASP A 38 11.15 7.99 4.38
N LEU A 39 10.88 6.98 3.56
CA LEU A 39 9.74 6.08 3.76
C LEU A 39 9.90 5.28 5.05
N TRP A 40 11.10 4.77 5.32
CA TRP A 40 11.39 4.04 6.55
C TRP A 40 11.17 4.88 7.81
N LEU A 41 11.62 6.14 7.81
CA LEU A 41 11.38 7.07 8.91
C LEU A 41 9.88 7.28 9.14
N THR A 42 9.10 7.35 8.07
CA THR A 42 7.63 7.44 8.14
C THR A 42 7.02 6.17 8.77
N ILE A 43 7.50 4.98 8.38
CA ILE A 43 7.06 3.70 8.96
C ILE A 43 7.39 3.64 10.46
N VAL A 44 8.58 4.09 10.88
CA VAL A 44 8.98 4.11 12.30
C VAL A 44 8.09 5.05 13.11
N GLN A 45 7.68 6.20 12.56
CA GLN A 45 6.71 7.09 13.22
C GLN A 45 5.36 6.42 13.47
N CYS A 46 4.91 5.53 12.59
CA CYS A 46 3.68 4.74 12.82
C CYS A 46 3.80 3.79 14.02
N TRP A 47 5.00 3.49 14.49
CA TRP A 47 5.25 2.56 15.59
C TRP A 47 5.58 3.24 16.92
N ARG A 48 5.32 4.55 17.06
CA ARG A 48 5.45 5.24 18.35
C ARG A 48 4.61 4.56 19.43
N LEU A 49 5.16 4.48 20.64
CA LEU A 49 4.50 3.84 21.77
C LEU A 49 3.17 4.55 22.07
N GLU A 50 3.27 5.86 22.28
CA GLU A 50 2.14 6.75 22.51
C GLU A 50 1.33 6.93 21.20
N PRO A 51 0.04 6.59 21.19
CA PRO A 51 -0.82 6.73 20.02
C PRO A 51 -0.86 8.17 19.46
N GLU A 52 -0.77 9.17 20.32
CA GLU A 52 -0.84 10.59 19.98
C GLU A 52 0.40 11.08 19.23
N GLU A 53 1.52 10.38 19.35
CA GLU A 53 2.76 10.66 18.61
C GLU A 53 2.77 10.05 17.20
N ARG A 54 1.79 9.18 16.88
CA ARG A 54 1.69 8.55 15.56
C ARG A 54 1.08 9.53 14.56
N PRO A 55 1.57 9.54 13.32
CA PRO A 55 1.01 10.39 12.28
C PRO A 55 -0.42 9.97 11.96
N THR A 56 -1.27 10.95 11.69
CA THR A 56 -2.61 10.71 11.17
C THR A 56 -2.56 10.15 9.75
N PHE A 57 -3.62 9.46 9.32
CA PHE A 57 -3.71 8.99 7.94
C PHE A 57 -3.56 10.12 6.91
N LYS A 58 -4.09 11.32 7.23
CA LYS A 58 -3.97 12.51 6.37
C LYS A 58 -2.50 12.94 6.21
N GLU A 59 -1.72 12.87 7.27
CA GLU A 59 -0.29 13.18 7.24
C GLU A 59 0.50 12.11 6.50
N LEU A 60 0.19 10.83 6.73
CA LEU A 60 0.78 9.70 6.01
C LEU A 60 0.56 9.83 4.51
N ARG A 61 -0.67 10.09 4.06
CA ARG A 61 -1.00 10.30 2.64
C ARG A 61 -0.14 11.41 2.04
N ARG A 62 -0.10 12.58 2.67
CA ARG A 62 0.71 13.71 2.19
C ARG A 62 2.19 13.36 2.11
N THR A 63 2.72 12.66 3.12
CA THR A 63 4.13 12.29 3.15
C THR A 63 4.48 11.27 2.10
N VAL A 64 3.72 10.18 1.97
CA VAL A 64 3.96 9.15 0.96
C VAL A 64 3.84 9.74 -0.45
N MET A 65 2.82 10.55 -0.73
CA MET A 65 2.67 11.21 -2.03
C MET A 65 3.87 12.11 -2.35
N ARG A 66 4.39 12.86 -1.37
CA ARG A 66 5.58 13.70 -1.58
C ARG A 66 6.82 12.87 -1.93
N LEU A 67 6.98 11.69 -1.32
CA LEU A 67 8.12 10.81 -1.58
C LEU A 67 8.08 10.22 -2.99
N VAL A 68 6.90 9.87 -3.51
CA VAL A 68 6.73 9.38 -4.88
C VAL A 68 7.19 10.41 -5.92
N HIS A 69 6.85 11.69 -5.73
CA HIS A 69 7.26 12.74 -6.66
C HIS A 69 8.74 13.15 -6.51
N LYS A 70 9.38 12.84 -5.37
CA LYS A 70 10.80 13.11 -5.14
C LYS A 70 11.70 12.22 -5.99
N SER A 71 11.31 10.97 -6.22
CA SER A 71 12.07 10.02 -7.07
C SER A 71 12.15 10.43 -8.54
N ASP A 72 11.24 11.29 -9.02
CA ASP A 72 11.26 11.80 -10.40
C ASP A 72 12.26 12.96 -10.58
N SER A 73 12.67 13.61 -9.48
CA SER A 73 13.50 14.81 -9.50
C SER A 73 15.01 14.52 -9.55
N THR A 74 15.44 13.28 -9.32
CA THR A 74 16.87 12.90 -9.37
C THR A 74 17.38 12.55 -10.77
N ALA A 75 16.52 12.57 -11.79
CA ALA A 75 16.93 12.52 -13.19
C ALA A 75 17.15 13.94 -13.74
N SER A 76 18.21 14.61 -13.28
CA SER A 76 18.76 15.75 -14.03
C SER A 76 19.43 15.24 -15.31
N SER A 77 18.62 14.84 -16.28
CA SER A 77 19.00 14.87 -17.69
C SER A 77 18.70 16.29 -18.21
N PRO A 78 19.68 17.00 -18.80
CA PRO A 78 19.54 18.41 -19.18
C PRO A 78 18.57 18.69 -20.36
N VAL A 79 17.59 17.83 -20.63
CA VAL A 79 16.74 17.89 -21.84
C VAL A 79 15.28 18.30 -21.58
N LEU A 80 14.85 18.52 -20.33
CA LEU A 80 13.43 18.85 -20.03
C LEU A 80 13.23 20.14 -19.21
N GLU A 81 14.14 21.11 -19.30
CA GLU A 81 13.98 22.44 -18.69
C GLU A 81 12.86 23.27 -19.38
N ALA A 82 12.34 22.84 -20.53
CA ALA A 82 11.36 23.58 -21.34
C ALA A 82 9.88 23.32 -20.99
N ALA A 83 9.55 22.43 -20.04
CA ALA A 83 8.18 22.17 -19.63
C ALA A 83 7.74 22.93 -18.36
N LYS A 84 8.50 23.95 -17.92
CA LYS A 84 8.14 24.82 -16.79
C LYS A 84 7.12 25.89 -17.22
N MET A 85 5.93 25.48 -17.65
CA MET A 85 4.77 26.35 -17.83
C MET A 85 3.49 25.64 -17.38
N SER A 86 3.22 25.70 -16.08
CA SER A 86 1.89 25.99 -15.50
C SER A 86 2.00 25.79 -13.98
N SER A 87 2.52 26.80 -13.30
CA SER A 87 2.80 26.76 -11.87
C SER A 87 1.56 27.10 -11.02
N ASN A 88 0.38 26.55 -11.32
CA ASN A 88 -0.83 26.95 -10.58
C ASN A 88 -1.94 25.91 -10.40
N GLU A 89 -1.61 24.62 -10.25
CA GLU A 89 -2.56 23.59 -9.77
C GLU A 89 -1.90 22.59 -8.79
N LEU A 90 -1.12 23.08 -7.83
CA LEU A 90 -0.63 22.24 -6.74
C LEU A 90 -1.19 22.76 -5.42
N MET A 91 -1.93 21.86 -4.75
CA MET A 91 -2.59 21.97 -3.44
C MET A 91 -4.11 22.23 -3.44
N SER A 92 -4.89 21.51 -4.27
CA SER A 92 -6.22 21.07 -3.81
C SER A 92 -6.06 19.73 -3.10
N SER A 93 -6.19 19.73 -1.78
CA SER A 93 -5.94 18.55 -0.93
C SER A 93 -6.96 17.41 -1.07
N ASP A 94 -7.88 17.49 -2.05
CA ASP A 94 -9.01 16.57 -2.22
C ASP A 94 -9.26 16.10 -3.67
N SER A 95 -8.30 16.28 -4.58
CA SER A 95 -8.43 15.75 -5.95
C SER A 95 -7.22 14.89 -6.32
N PHE A 96 -7.03 13.79 -5.59
CA PHE A 96 -6.61 12.58 -6.27
C PHE A 96 -7.89 12.07 -6.91
N GLU A 97 -8.08 12.29 -8.22
CA GLU A 97 -9.01 11.44 -8.95
C GLU A 97 -8.45 10.04 -8.77
N VAL A 98 -9.04 9.29 -7.84
CA VAL A 98 -8.99 7.84 -7.88
C VAL A 98 -9.55 7.55 -9.26
N LEU A 99 -8.67 7.30 -10.24
CA LEU A 99 -9.08 6.60 -11.44
C LEU A 99 -9.87 5.42 -10.88
N GLU A 100 -11.14 5.32 -11.23
CA GLU A 100 -11.97 4.18 -10.85
C GLU A 100 -11.34 2.94 -11.50
N GLU A 101 -10.30 2.40 -10.87
CA GLU A 101 -9.53 1.27 -11.33
C GLU A 101 -10.39 0.05 -11.10
N LYS A 102 -11.30 -0.17 -12.05
CA LYS A 102 -12.06 -1.40 -12.10
C LYS A 102 -11.12 -2.51 -12.54
N ILE A 103 -11.04 -3.56 -11.74
CA ILE A 103 -10.21 -4.73 -11.99
C ILE A 103 -11.08 -5.77 -12.71
N PRO A 104 -10.62 -6.36 -13.83
CA PRO A 104 -11.33 -7.47 -14.46
C PRO A 104 -11.32 -8.70 -13.54
N CYS A 105 -12.50 -9.24 -13.24
CA CYS A 105 -12.64 -10.50 -12.53
C CYS A 105 -12.08 -11.65 -13.36
N GLU A 106 -11.27 -12.52 -12.77
CA GLU A 106 -10.65 -13.66 -13.45
C GLU A 106 -11.64 -14.76 -13.86
N TYR A 107 -12.85 -14.78 -13.28
CA TYR A 107 -13.88 -15.81 -13.51
C TYR A 107 -14.97 -15.39 -14.51
N CYS A 108 -15.43 -14.13 -14.44
CA CYS A 108 -16.52 -13.63 -15.29
C CYS A 108 -16.11 -12.48 -16.22
N ASN A 109 -14.86 -11.99 -16.11
CA ASN A 109 -14.31 -10.88 -16.89
C ASN A 109 -15.07 -9.54 -16.75
N GLU A 110 -15.93 -9.42 -15.73
CA GLU A 110 -16.59 -8.16 -15.39
C GLU A 110 -15.60 -7.20 -14.72
N LEU A 111 -15.79 -5.91 -14.98
CA LEU A 111 -14.99 -4.83 -14.41
C LEU A 111 -15.52 -4.48 -13.01
N ILE A 112 -14.81 -4.89 -11.98
CA ILE A 112 -15.24 -4.76 -10.58
C ILE A 112 -14.48 -3.64 -9.89
N ASN A 113 -15.17 -2.84 -9.08
CA ASN A 113 -14.53 -1.84 -8.25
C ASN A 113 -13.50 -2.51 -7.32
N PHE A 114 -12.35 -1.87 -7.10
CA PHE A 114 -11.29 -2.39 -6.22
C PHE A 114 -11.83 -2.86 -4.87
N ASP A 115 -12.71 -2.07 -4.24
CA ASP A 115 -13.29 -2.35 -2.92
C ASP A 115 -14.25 -3.55 -2.91
N GLU A 116 -14.76 -3.97 -4.07
CA GLU A 116 -15.71 -5.08 -4.23
C GLU A 116 -15.06 -6.33 -4.84
N TYR A 117 -13.83 -6.23 -5.34
CA TYR A 117 -13.14 -7.28 -6.10
C TYR A 117 -13.04 -8.61 -5.33
N ILE A 118 -12.66 -8.55 -4.05
CA ILE A 118 -12.49 -9.76 -3.22
C ILE A 118 -13.83 -10.47 -2.97
N ILE A 119 -14.89 -9.71 -2.70
CA ILE A 119 -16.22 -10.27 -2.43
C ILE A 119 -16.77 -10.90 -3.72
N HIS A 120 -16.62 -10.20 -4.84
CA HIS A 120 -17.07 -10.66 -6.15
C HIS A 120 -16.36 -11.96 -6.59
N THR A 121 -15.03 -12.02 -6.51
CA THR A 121 -14.25 -13.20 -6.91
C THR A 121 -14.58 -14.44 -6.07
N GLN A 122 -14.88 -14.29 -4.78
CA GLN A 122 -15.37 -15.39 -3.94
C GLN A 122 -16.73 -15.94 -4.40
N VAL A 123 -17.65 -15.07 -4.80
CA VAL A 123 -18.98 -15.49 -5.30
C VAL A 123 -18.86 -16.14 -6.67
N CYS A 124 -18.10 -15.54 -7.59
CA CYS A 124 -17.92 -16.08 -8.94
C CYS A 124 -17.17 -17.42 -8.97
N GLY A 125 -16.10 -17.57 -8.16
CA GLY A 125 -15.39 -18.85 -8.05
C GLY A 125 -16.27 -19.98 -7.47
N ASN A 126 -17.27 -19.67 -6.65
CA ASN A 126 -18.23 -20.66 -6.16
C ASN A 126 -19.26 -21.07 -7.24
N GLN A 127 -19.60 -20.20 -8.18
CA GLN A 127 -20.54 -20.50 -9.25
C GLN A 127 -19.95 -21.41 -10.34
N GLU A 128 -18.66 -21.28 -10.66
CA GLU A 128 -17.98 -22.24 -11.56
C GLU A 128 -17.98 -23.66 -10.98
N ASN A 129 -17.74 -23.81 -9.67
CA ASN A 129 -17.77 -25.11 -9.00
C ASN A 129 -19.17 -25.74 -8.98
N GLN A 130 -20.24 -24.94 -9.02
CA GLN A 130 -21.61 -25.44 -9.10
C GLN A 130 -21.94 -25.98 -10.51
N GLN A 131 -21.48 -25.31 -11.58
CA GLN A 131 -21.68 -25.77 -12.97
C GLN A 131 -20.94 -27.09 -13.27
N VAL A 132 -19.80 -27.34 -12.61
CA VAL A 132 -19.10 -28.63 -12.73
C VAL A 132 -19.88 -29.76 -12.04
N THR A 133 -20.56 -29.50 -10.93
CA THR A 133 -21.37 -30.53 -10.24
C THR A 133 -22.70 -30.85 -10.91
N ASP A 134 -23.28 -29.92 -11.67
CA ASP A 134 -24.55 -30.14 -12.39
C ASP A 134 -24.37 -30.89 -13.72
N ASN A 135 -23.15 -30.94 -14.27
CA ASN A 135 -22.82 -31.69 -15.50
C ASN A 135 -22.31 -33.14 -15.25
N VAL A 136 -22.26 -33.60 -13.99
CA VAL A 136 -21.84 -34.97 -13.62
C VAL A 136 -23.03 -35.82 -13.12
N ARG A 137 -24.27 -35.41 -13.40
CA ARG A 137 -25.47 -36.20 -13.07
C ARG A 137 -26.22 -36.69 -14.30
#